data_AF-A0A7Y6E2M1-F1
#
_entry.id   AF-A0A7Y6E2M1-F1
#
_cell.length_a   1.000
_cell.length_b   1.000
_cell.length_c   1.000
_cell.angle_alpha   90.00
_cell.angle_beta   90.00
_cell.angle_gamma   90.00
#
_symmetry.space_group_name_H-M   'P 1'
#
loop_
_entity.id
_entity.type
_entity.pdbx_description
1 polymer ?
#
loop_
_entity_poly.entity_id
_entity_poly.type
_entity_poly.pdbx_seq_one_letter_code
_entity_poly.pdbx_strand_id
1 'polypeptide(L)' 'VVLTDGQTPWPDTRPPCRTVVGLFPRPRRPWNEDDPEYVPDGPPAWARIVEIG' A
#
# COMPACT_ATOMS: atom_id res chain seq x y z
N VAL A 1 -6.72 3.18 11.39
CA VAL A 1 -6.98 2.23 10.28
C VAL A 1 -6.80 3.00 8.99
N VAL A 2 -6.15 2.41 8.00
CA VAL A 2 -5.93 3.00 6.67
C VAL A 2 -6.48 2.04 5.63
N LEU A 3 -7.15 2.56 4.60
CA LEU A 3 -7.62 1.79 3.45
C LEU A 3 -6.89 2.29 2.22
N THR A 4 -6.26 1.40 1.49
CA THR A 4 -5.48 1.77 0.31
C THR A 4 -5.40 0.60 -0.65
N ASP A 5 -5.13 0.92 -1.90
CA ASP A 5 -4.72 -0.05 -2.91
C ASP A 5 -3.19 -0.26 -2.92
N GLY A 6 -2.43 0.56 -2.18
CA GLY A 6 -0.96 0.49 -2.07
C GLY A 6 -0.21 1.38 -3.07
N GLN A 7 -0.85 2.39 -3.66
CA GLN A 7 -0.20 3.34 -4.60
C GLN A 7 0.36 4.52 -3.82
N THR A 8 -0.32 4.86 -2.73
CA THR A 8 0.11 5.92 -1.82
C THR A 8 1.42 5.48 -1.16
N PRO A 9 2.50 6.28 -1.26
CA PRO A 9 3.75 6.00 -0.60
C PRO A 9 3.55 5.70 0.89
N TRP A 10 4.29 4.71 1.38
CA TRP A 10 4.25 4.36 2.79
C TRP A 10 4.97 5.41 3.63
N PRO A 11 4.51 5.66 4.86
CA PRO A 11 5.25 6.53 5.76
C PRO A 11 6.55 5.86 6.22
N ASP A 12 7.63 6.64 6.21
CA ASP A 12 8.98 6.18 6.57
C ASP A 12 9.06 5.66 8.02
N THR A 13 8.29 6.28 8.93
CA THR A 13 8.24 5.92 10.34
C THR A 13 6.89 5.37 10.72
N ARG A 14 6.88 4.33 11.57
CA ARG A 14 5.67 3.78 12.15
C ARG A 14 4.89 4.87 12.93
N PRO A 15 3.60 5.08 12.64
CA PRO A 15 2.77 5.99 13.43
C PRO A 15 2.76 5.61 14.93
N PRO A 16 2.62 6.56 15.86
CA PRO A 16 2.62 6.29 17.31
C PRO A 16 1.39 5.50 17.79
N CYS A 17 0.47 5.16 16.88
CA CYS A 17 -0.73 4.39 17.16
C CYS A 17 -0.66 2.98 16.53
N ARG A 18 -1.64 2.14 16.87
CA ARG A 18 -1.80 0.85 16.21
C ARG A 18 -2.36 1.06 14.80
N THR A 19 -1.56 0.74 13.79
CA THR A 19 -1.96 0.85 12.39
C THR A 19 -2.36 -0.52 11.82
N VAL A 20 -3.58 -0.61 11.33
CA VAL A 20 -4.08 -1.71 10.50
C VAL A 20 -4.34 -1.12 9.12
N VAL A 21 -3.84 -1.79 8.09
CA VAL A 21 -4.00 -1.40 6.70
C VAL A 21 -4.89 -2.41 6.00
N GLY A 22 -6.03 -1.96 5.50
CA GLY A 22 -6.83 -2.71 4.55
C GLY A 22 -6.27 -2.50 3.14
N LEU A 23 -5.81 -3.58 2.51
CA LEU A 23 -5.23 -3.58 1.18
C LEU A 23 -6.21 -4.23 0.21
N PHE A 24 -6.64 -3.49 -0.82
CA PHE A 24 -7.49 -4.04 -1.87
C PHE A 24 -6.65 -4.82 -2.91
N PRO A 25 -7.09 -6.01 -3.36
CA PRO A 25 -6.39 -6.77 -4.37
C PRO A 25 -6.37 -5.99 -5.70
N ARG A 26 -5.21 -5.96 -6.33
CA ARG A 26 -5.00 -5.19 -7.57
C ARG A 26 -5.13 -6.03 -8.83
N PRO A 27 -5.77 -5.50 -9.89
CA PRO A 27 -5.54 -5.96 -11.25
C PRO A 27 -4.11 -5.57 -11.70
N ARG A 28 -3.43 -6.49 -12.39
CA ARG A 28 -1.99 -6.45 -12.76
C ARG A 28 -1.52 -5.32 -13.69
N ARG A 29 -2.30 -4.25 -13.89
CA ARG A 29 -1.89 -3.16 -14.79
C ARG A 29 -1.06 -2.11 -14.03
N PRO A 30 0.06 -1.64 -14.60
CA PRO A 30 0.77 -0.46 -14.12
C PRO A 30 -0.08 0.78 -14.42
N TRP A 31 -0.21 1.67 -13.43
CA TRP A 31 -1.08 2.86 -13.50
C TRP A 31 -0.32 4.18 -13.37
N ASN A 32 1.02 4.13 -13.33
CA ASN A 32 1.80 5.36 -13.46
C ASN A 32 1.80 5.75 -14.94
N GLU A 33 1.11 6.85 -15.25
CA GLU A 33 0.94 7.34 -16.61
C GLU A 33 2.27 7.74 -17.26
N ASP A 34 3.25 8.12 -16.43
CA ASP A 34 4.59 8.55 -16.85
C ASP A 34 5.62 7.40 -16.84
N ASP A 35 5.31 6.28 -16.18
CA ASP A 35 6.18 5.12 -16.07
C ASP A 35 5.38 3.80 -16.16
N PRO A 36 5.33 3.17 -17.34
CA PRO A 36 4.61 1.91 -17.52
C PRO A 36 5.25 0.74 -16.77
N GLU A 37 6.44 0.88 -16.19
CA GLU A 37 7.12 -0.16 -15.39
C GLU A 37 7.01 0.09 -13.88
N TYR A 38 6.32 1.15 -13.45
CA TYR A 38 6.23 1.48 -12.03
C TYR A 38 5.56 0.36 -11.21
N VAL A 39 6.34 -0.20 -10.29
CA VAL A 39 5.88 -1.13 -9.26
C VAL A 39 5.95 -0.41 -7.92
N PRO A 40 4.80 -0.20 -7.24
CA PRO A 40 4.80 0.43 -5.92
C PRO A 40 5.52 -0.42 -4.88
N ASP A 41 6.15 0.26 -3.93
CA ASP A 41 6.78 -0.40 -2.80
C ASP A 41 5.76 -1.22 -1.99
N GLY A 42 6.19 -2.40 -1.58
CA GLY A 42 5.41 -3.27 -0.71
C GLY A 42 5.18 -2.65 0.67
N PRO A 43 4.14 -3.10 1.39
CA PRO A 43 3.85 -2.60 2.73
C PRO A 43 5.03 -2.77 3.70
N PRO A 44 5.29 -1.78 4.56
CA PRO A 44 6.41 -1.83 5.50
C PRO A 44 6.16 -2.89 6.59
N ALA A 45 7.23 -3.51 7.08
CA ALA A 45 7.16 -4.64 8.01
C ALA A 45 6.42 -4.36 9.33
N TRP A 46 6.30 -3.09 9.75
CA TRP A 46 5.56 -2.71 10.95
C TRP A 46 4.04 -2.69 10.74
N ALA A 47 3.57 -2.65 9.50
CA ALA A 47 2.16 -2.55 9.17
C ALA A 47 1.48 -3.91 9.28
N ARG A 48 0.33 -3.95 9.97
CA ARG A 48 -0.54 -5.13 9.94
C ARG A 48 -1.45 -5.02 8.73
N ILE A 49 -1.22 -5.88 7.74
CA ILE A 49 -1.99 -5.92 6.49
C ILE A 49 -3.18 -6.87 6.62
N VAL A 50 -4.31 -6.43 6.09
CA VAL A 50 -5.51 -7.22 5.88
C VAL A 50 -5.89 -7.06 4.43
N GLU A 51 -5.86 -8.14 3.65
CA GLU A 51 -6.41 -8.13 2.30
C GLU A 51 -7.94 -8.02 2.38
N ILE A 52 -8.51 -7.12 1.60
CA ILE A 52 -9.95 -6.86 1.56
C ILE A 52 -10.43 -7.10 0.12
N GLY A 53 -11.01 -8.27 -0.12
CA GLY A 53 -11.55 -8.66 -1.42
C GLY A 53 -11.94 -10.13 -1.48
#